data_AF-A0A158PPY2-F1
#
_entry.id   AF-A0A158PPY2-F1
#
_cell.length_a   1.000
_cell.length_b   1.000
_cell.length_c   1.000
_cell.angle_alpha   90.00
_cell.angle_beta   90.00
_cell.angle_gamma   90.00
#
_symmetry.space_group_name_H-M   'P 1'
#
loop_
_entity.id
_entity.type
_entity.pdbx_description
1 polymer ?
#
loop_
_entity_poly.entity_id
_entity_poly.type
_entity_poly.pdbx_seq_one_letter_code
_entity_poly.pdbx_strand_id
1 'polypeptide(L)'
;MIDNDDCEYFNSQPSSSRLTVGNYPSSSPDKNAMEKCDRTAVSSIEVIIDFTRPDGQRTRPLLVDGKRLYVDEHYISVWSPVLRAWCVECPDRELILANVQYDHVLEMLHCIHPTYKEVDDQSVHILLPLAFDYQMDGLLHRCECFLVQHKLPFLEKVWLADRYKLNRLLVLCLREMRPNSKIDLTGSRYYGLSDRVKVLLLERLHGSSAPEEMLEQPSDLEQFHRLTELNFAMIRSKTGRGYYVNPYYIAAWSNVFQERISSIKNMDEIFCPCTHEELKAFLMAVYPPQLRITEANIGPVLMAACKMESSGLLRKCAMLLLAPYTQLSVFVRLSLLDRCFLHQLLDPCLQMLHRPEHLLEMTQQQTYECLSVRARAAMLDRLTILLKNPGMKSHTCQKCRQLSGCAQVTWMCPHCNTYSTDASLPKKPTAGGITGGNSNIKR
;
A
#
# COMPACT_ATOMS: atom_id res chain seq x y z
N MET A 1 -38.94 16.99 -46.73
CA MET A 1 -38.23 18.29 -46.80
C MET A 1 -38.00 18.70 -45.36
N ILE A 2 -36.88 18.35 -44.70
CA ILE A 2 -35.49 18.85 -44.92
C ILE A 2 -35.52 20.37 -44.70
N ASP A 3 -34.97 21.01 -43.65
CA ASP A 3 -33.64 20.98 -42.95
C ASP A 3 -33.81 21.60 -41.53
N ASN A 4 -33.21 21.09 -40.43
CA ASN A 4 -31.85 21.27 -39.85
C ASN A 4 -31.60 22.53 -38.98
N ASP A 5 -30.72 22.33 -37.98
CA ASP A 5 -29.99 23.25 -37.09
C ASP A 5 -30.77 23.93 -35.93
N ASP A 6 -30.38 23.94 -34.64
CA ASP A 6 -29.09 23.71 -33.96
C ASP A 6 -29.28 23.07 -32.56
N CYS A 7 -28.44 22.08 -32.24
CA CYS A 7 -28.18 21.57 -30.89
C CYS A 7 -26.72 21.87 -30.54
N GLU A 8 -26.47 22.95 -29.79
CA GLU A 8 -25.13 23.24 -29.28
C GLU A 8 -24.77 22.36 -28.08
N TYR A 9 -23.73 21.55 -28.27
CA TYR A 9 -23.01 20.80 -27.25
C TYR A 9 -22.18 21.76 -26.37
N PHE A 10 -22.50 21.83 -25.08
CA PHE A 10 -21.60 22.42 -24.07
C PHE A 10 -20.40 21.49 -23.84
N ASN A 11 -19.26 21.83 -24.47
CA ASN A 11 -17.94 21.31 -24.11
C ASN A 11 -17.39 22.12 -22.94
N SER A 12 -17.41 21.56 -21.72
CA SER A 12 -16.70 22.11 -20.57
C SER A 12 -15.39 21.36 -20.36
N GLN A 13 -14.27 21.97 -20.74
CA GLN A 13 -12.93 21.54 -20.34
C GLN A 13 -12.75 21.73 -18.82
N PRO A 14 -12.11 20.80 -18.07
CA PRO A 14 -11.69 21.10 -16.72
C PRO A 14 -10.47 22.02 -16.74
N SER A 15 -10.61 23.14 -16.04
CA SER A 15 -9.60 24.18 -15.84
C SER A 15 -8.36 23.62 -15.14
N SER A 16 -7.21 23.76 -15.80
CA SER A 16 -5.89 23.51 -15.21
C SER A 16 -5.59 24.59 -14.17
N SER A 17 -5.58 24.21 -12.89
CA SER A 17 -5.06 25.03 -11.81
C SER A 17 -3.52 25.04 -11.87
N ARG A 18 -2.96 26.18 -12.27
CA ARG A 18 -1.53 26.49 -12.17
C ARG A 18 -1.11 26.51 -10.71
N LEU A 19 -0.15 25.66 -10.33
CA LEU A 19 0.66 25.83 -9.14
C LEU A 19 1.59 27.04 -9.35
N THR A 20 1.37 28.10 -8.59
CA THR A 20 2.24 29.28 -8.50
C THR A 20 3.43 28.97 -7.61
N VAL A 21 4.64 28.99 -8.18
CA VAL A 21 5.91 28.90 -7.44
C VAL A 21 6.27 30.29 -6.93
N GLY A 22 6.36 30.44 -5.60
CA GLY A 22 6.85 31.65 -4.96
C GLY A 22 8.36 31.81 -5.11
N ASN A 23 8.79 33.01 -5.53
CA ASN A 23 10.19 33.41 -5.62
C ASN A 23 10.82 33.64 -4.24
N TYR A 24 11.97 33.03 -3.97
CA TYR A 24 12.99 33.52 -3.02
C TYR A 24 14.40 33.16 -3.53
N PRO A 25 15.45 33.91 -3.11
CA PRO A 25 16.56 34.25 -3.99
C PRO A 25 17.70 33.23 -4.03
N SER A 26 18.41 33.31 -5.15
CA SER A 26 19.62 32.61 -5.54
C SER A 26 20.75 32.65 -4.49
N SER A 27 21.21 31.47 -4.07
CA SER A 27 22.60 31.24 -3.66
C SER A 27 23.05 29.83 -4.09
N SER A 28 24.32 29.73 -4.46
CA SER A 28 25.01 28.65 -5.18
C SER A 28 24.87 27.23 -4.60
N PRO A 29 24.93 26.16 -5.42
CA PRO A 29 24.82 24.79 -4.92
C PRO A 29 26.16 24.27 -4.39
N ASP A 30 26.19 23.93 -3.11
CA ASP A 30 27.22 23.10 -2.52
C ASP A 30 27.14 21.66 -3.04
N LYS A 31 28.29 21.18 -3.52
CA LYS A 31 28.49 19.82 -4.03
C LYS A 31 28.67 18.88 -2.85
N ASN A 32 27.62 18.19 -2.41
CA ASN A 32 27.65 16.85 -1.79
C ASN A 32 26.27 16.43 -1.27
N ALA A 33 25.43 15.89 -2.15
CA ALA A 33 24.27 15.08 -1.76
C ALA A 33 23.80 14.26 -2.97
N MET A 34 24.49 13.17 -3.28
CA MET A 34 23.98 12.20 -4.26
C MET A 34 24.47 10.81 -3.90
N GLU A 35 23.92 10.26 -2.82
CA GLU A 35 24.00 8.85 -2.45
C GLU A 35 22.59 8.35 -2.11
N LYS A 36 22.05 7.49 -2.99
CA LYS A 36 21.09 6.38 -2.80
C LYS A 36 20.21 6.22 -4.04
N CYS A 37 20.75 5.50 -5.03
CA CYS A 37 19.96 4.91 -6.10
C CYS A 37 19.71 3.44 -5.71
N ASP A 38 18.64 3.21 -4.96
CA ASP A 38 17.85 1.97 -4.93
C ASP A 38 16.64 2.21 -4.02
N ARG A 39 15.58 2.79 -4.63
CA ARG A 39 14.19 2.97 -4.12
C ARG A 39 13.29 3.86 -5.02
N THR A 40 13.78 4.36 -6.15
CA THR A 40 13.19 5.51 -6.87
C THR A 40 12.23 5.21 -8.03
N ALA A 41 11.73 3.98 -8.20
CA ALA A 41 10.68 3.71 -9.21
C ALA A 41 9.25 3.99 -8.72
N VAL A 42 9.06 4.19 -7.40
CA VAL A 42 7.74 4.43 -6.76
C VAL A 42 7.65 5.84 -6.14
N SER A 43 8.65 6.71 -6.37
CA SER A 43 8.76 8.01 -5.70
C SER A 43 7.78 9.08 -6.22
N SER A 44 6.79 8.73 -7.05
CA SER A 44 5.97 9.74 -7.72
C SER A 44 4.65 10.06 -7.01
N ILE A 45 4.26 9.28 -5.98
CA ILE A 45 3.09 9.54 -5.14
C ILE A 45 3.51 9.35 -3.69
N GLU A 46 4.03 10.41 -3.09
CA GLU A 46 4.37 10.45 -1.68
C GLU A 46 3.16 10.94 -0.89
N VAL A 47 2.72 10.15 0.10
CA VAL A 47 1.63 10.52 1.00
C VAL A 47 2.20 10.52 2.42
N ILE A 48 2.50 11.72 2.91
CA ILE A 48 2.97 11.97 4.27
C ILE A 48 1.88 12.74 5.01
N ILE A 49 1.67 12.37 6.27
CA ILE A 49 0.79 13.07 7.18
C ILE A 49 1.64 13.53 8.37
N ASP A 50 1.61 14.82 8.66
CA ASP A 50 2.22 15.39 9.86
C ASP A 50 1.15 15.51 10.95
N PHE A 51 1.27 14.67 11.99
CA PHE A 51 0.39 14.70 13.14
C PHE A 51 0.86 15.69 14.22
N THR A 52 2.00 16.35 14.06
CA THR A 52 2.56 17.25 15.09
C THR A 52 1.93 18.63 15.11
N ARG A 53 1.14 18.97 14.08
CA ARG A 53 0.47 20.25 13.91
C ARG A 53 -0.99 20.04 13.54
N PRO A 54 -1.90 20.93 13.97
CA PRO A 54 -3.28 20.88 13.51
C PRO A 54 -3.37 21.31 12.04
N ASP A 55 -4.37 20.80 11.35
CA ASP A 55 -4.75 21.24 10.01
C ASP A 55 -6.27 21.34 9.84
N GLY A 56 -6.75 21.51 8.60
CA GLY A 56 -8.18 21.68 8.31
C GLY A 56 -9.07 20.49 8.65
N GLN A 57 -8.50 19.31 8.92
CA GLN A 57 -9.24 18.11 9.28
C GLN A 57 -8.88 17.61 10.69
N ARG A 58 -7.58 17.58 11.00
CA ARG A 58 -7.04 17.08 12.25
C ARG A 58 -6.81 18.24 13.20
N THR A 59 -7.80 18.53 14.03
CA THR A 59 -7.76 19.65 14.97
C THR A 59 -7.71 19.19 16.43
N ARG A 60 -8.05 17.92 16.69
CA ARG A 60 -8.19 17.40 18.06
C ARG A 60 -6.84 17.04 18.67
N PRO A 61 -6.44 17.63 19.81
CA PRO A 61 -5.20 17.25 20.49
C PRO A 61 -5.32 15.89 21.19
N LEU A 62 -4.36 15.02 20.91
CA LEU A 62 -4.09 13.73 21.54
C LEU A 62 -2.75 13.81 22.26
N LEU A 63 -2.76 13.79 23.59
CA LEU A 63 -1.59 13.86 24.45
C LEU A 63 -1.06 12.46 24.75
N VAL A 64 0.20 12.21 24.40
CA VAL A 64 0.91 10.94 24.60
C VAL A 64 2.32 11.25 25.10
N ASP A 65 2.73 10.68 26.23
CA ASP A 65 4.01 10.98 26.88
C ASP A 65 4.32 12.49 27.01
N GLY A 66 3.30 13.29 27.31
CA GLY A 66 3.43 14.75 27.43
C GLY A 66 3.64 15.50 26.10
N LYS A 67 3.61 14.80 24.95
CA LYS A 67 3.69 15.39 23.61
C LYS A 67 2.33 15.35 22.92
N ARG A 68 2.06 16.33 22.05
CA ARG A 68 0.80 16.45 21.33
C ARG A 68 0.89 15.85 19.93
N LEU A 69 -0.16 15.12 19.57
CA LEU A 69 -0.52 14.73 18.21
C LEU A 69 -1.89 15.35 17.90
N TYR A 70 -2.20 15.58 16.63
CA TYR A 70 -3.47 16.15 16.19
C TYR A 70 -4.21 15.14 15.31
N VAL A 71 -5.47 14.86 15.63
CA VAL A 71 -6.29 13.84 14.98
C VAL A 71 -7.69 14.39 14.62
N ASP A 72 -8.41 13.66 13.78
CA ASP A 72 -9.84 13.86 13.54
C ASP A 72 -10.60 12.85 14.41
N GLU A 73 -11.49 13.34 15.28
CA GLU A 73 -12.23 12.51 16.24
C GLU A 73 -13.20 11.54 15.55
N HIS A 74 -13.82 11.95 14.44
CA HIS A 74 -14.73 11.10 13.66
C HIS A 74 -13.94 10.00 12.97
N TYR A 75 -12.73 10.31 12.49
CA TYR A 75 -11.85 9.35 11.85
C TYR A 75 -11.42 8.24 12.80
N ILE A 76 -10.86 8.58 13.96
CA ILE A 76 -10.41 7.59 14.94
C ILE A 76 -11.56 6.81 15.56
N SER A 77 -12.76 7.41 15.65
CA SER A 77 -13.97 6.77 16.17
C SER A 77 -14.49 5.63 15.28
N VAL A 78 -14.24 5.69 13.96
CA VAL A 78 -14.51 4.60 13.02
C VAL A 78 -13.57 3.42 13.28
N TRP A 79 -12.33 3.69 13.68
CA TRP A 79 -11.32 2.65 13.92
C TRP A 79 -11.41 2.03 15.32
N SER A 80 -11.87 2.76 16.32
CA SER A 80 -11.88 2.31 17.71
C SER A 80 -13.15 2.71 18.46
N PRO A 81 -13.92 1.75 19.00
CA PRO A 81 -15.02 2.06 19.91
C PRO A 81 -14.53 2.67 21.23
N VAL A 82 -13.33 2.32 21.69
CA VAL A 82 -12.72 2.86 22.90
C VAL A 82 -12.40 4.34 22.72
N LEU A 83 -11.73 4.71 21.62
CA LEU A 83 -11.43 6.11 21.34
C LEU A 83 -12.70 6.92 21.07
N ARG A 84 -13.71 6.31 20.43
CA ARG A 84 -15.02 6.95 20.24
C ARG A 84 -15.67 7.31 21.57
N ALA A 85 -15.74 6.37 22.52
CA ALA A 85 -16.30 6.63 23.84
C ALA A 85 -15.60 7.80 24.53
N TRP A 86 -14.26 7.86 24.45
CA TRP A 86 -13.50 8.98 25.00
C TRP A 86 -13.76 10.33 24.33
N CYS A 87 -13.93 10.37 23.00
CA CYS A 87 -14.29 11.60 22.31
C CYS A 87 -15.65 12.13 22.80
N VAL A 88 -16.61 11.24 23.03
CA VAL A 88 -17.95 11.57 23.54
C VAL A 88 -17.93 12.00 25.01
N GLU A 89 -17.18 11.30 25.85
CA GLU A 89 -17.10 11.59 27.29
C GLU A 89 -16.33 12.87 27.62
N CYS A 90 -15.42 13.30 26.74
CA CYS A 90 -14.52 14.42 26.98
C CYS A 90 -14.49 15.42 25.80
N PRO A 91 -15.63 16.04 25.43
CA PRO A 91 -15.77 16.83 24.20
C PRO A 91 -14.93 18.11 24.18
N ASP A 92 -14.56 18.69 25.33
CA ASP A 92 -13.76 19.93 25.39
C ASP A 92 -12.33 19.72 25.92
N ARG A 93 -11.90 18.46 26.10
CA ARG A 93 -10.60 18.13 26.70
C ARG A 93 -9.65 17.44 25.73
N GLU A 94 -8.36 17.64 25.96
CA GLU A 94 -7.31 16.86 25.28
C GLU A 94 -7.52 15.37 25.58
N LEU A 95 -7.45 14.53 24.55
CA LEU A 95 -7.50 13.08 24.72
C LEU A 95 -6.14 12.65 25.27
N ILE A 96 -6.11 11.94 26.40
CA ILE A 96 -4.84 11.55 27.05
C ILE A 96 -4.68 10.04 26.95
N LEU A 97 -3.62 9.57 26.27
CA LEU A 97 -3.23 8.16 26.27
C LEU A 97 -2.12 7.96 27.31
N ALA A 98 -2.49 7.41 28.46
CA ALA A 98 -1.54 7.05 29.51
C ALA A 98 -0.92 5.67 29.25
N ASN A 99 0.32 5.47 29.71
CA ASN A 99 1.06 4.20 29.62
C ASN A 99 1.33 3.69 28.19
N VAL A 100 1.34 4.59 27.20
CA VAL A 100 1.65 4.26 25.81
C VAL A 100 2.75 5.17 25.30
N GLN A 101 3.72 4.60 24.58
CA GLN A 101 4.84 5.35 24.04
C GLN A 101 4.40 6.23 22.86
N TYR A 102 4.89 7.47 22.80
CA TYR A 102 4.61 8.42 21.72
C TYR A 102 4.84 7.83 20.32
N ASP A 103 6.01 7.21 20.11
CA ASP A 103 6.38 6.66 18.80
C ASP A 103 5.48 5.48 18.38
N HIS A 104 4.93 4.73 19.34
CA HIS A 104 4.00 3.65 19.07
C HIS A 104 2.63 4.17 18.61
N VAL A 105 2.14 5.25 19.23
CA VAL A 105 0.90 5.90 18.80
C VAL A 105 1.09 6.54 17.43
N LEU A 106 2.23 7.17 17.18
CA LEU A 106 2.55 7.72 15.87
C LEU A 106 2.58 6.62 14.78
N GLU A 107 3.17 5.46 15.09
CA GLU A 107 3.16 4.28 14.22
C GLU A 107 1.73 3.81 13.91
N MET A 108 0.88 3.71 14.93
CA MET A 108 -0.54 3.36 14.80
C MET A 108 -1.28 4.37 13.91
N LEU A 109 -1.10 5.68 14.14
CA LEU A 109 -1.75 6.72 13.36
C LEU A 109 -1.34 6.66 11.89
N HIS A 110 -0.04 6.52 11.59
CA HIS A 110 0.41 6.33 10.21
C HIS A 110 -0.20 5.09 9.57
N CYS A 111 -0.31 3.98 10.33
CA CYS A 111 -0.89 2.76 9.82
C CYS A 111 -2.37 2.95 9.45
N ILE A 112 -3.21 3.49 10.33
CA ILE A 112 -4.65 3.59 10.08
C ILE A 112 -5.05 4.68 9.08
N HIS A 113 -4.23 5.73 8.94
CA HIS A 113 -4.52 6.86 8.07
C HIS A 113 -4.24 6.58 6.58
N PRO A 114 -4.65 7.48 5.66
CA PRO A 114 -4.49 7.36 4.20
C PRO A 114 -3.05 7.31 3.65
N THR A 115 -2.07 6.85 4.42
CA THR A 115 -0.69 6.60 3.97
C THR A 115 -0.50 5.20 3.38
N TYR A 116 -1.43 4.27 3.68
CA TYR A 116 -1.28 2.83 3.44
C TYR A 116 0.06 2.28 3.93
N LYS A 117 0.60 2.78 5.05
CA LYS A 117 1.82 2.24 5.65
C LYS A 117 1.61 0.77 5.98
N GLU A 118 2.36 -0.12 5.33
CA GLU A 118 2.27 -1.58 5.54
C GLU A 118 2.69 -1.97 6.95
N VAL A 119 2.16 -3.10 7.42
CA VAL A 119 2.67 -3.77 8.62
C VAL A 119 3.88 -4.60 8.22
N ASP A 120 4.92 -4.53 9.02
CA ASP A 120 6.20 -5.22 8.88
C ASP A 120 6.61 -5.91 10.20
N ASP A 121 7.80 -6.53 10.20
CA ASP A 121 8.34 -7.27 11.34
C ASP A 121 8.46 -6.43 12.62
N GLN A 122 8.77 -5.14 12.51
CA GLN A 122 8.95 -4.28 13.66
C GLN A 122 7.60 -3.73 14.13
N SER A 123 6.82 -3.20 13.19
CA SER A 123 5.54 -2.55 13.48
C SER A 123 4.49 -3.56 13.97
N VAL A 124 4.50 -4.83 13.55
CA VAL A 124 3.49 -5.80 14.02
C VAL A 124 3.52 -5.98 15.55
N HIS A 125 4.70 -5.98 16.16
CA HIS A 125 4.86 -6.13 17.61
C HIS A 125 4.43 -4.87 18.38
N ILE A 126 4.46 -3.70 17.73
CA ILE A 126 3.99 -2.41 18.27
C ILE A 126 2.46 -2.30 18.13
N LEU A 127 1.95 -2.64 16.94
CA LEU A 127 0.56 -2.43 16.55
C LEU A 127 -0.40 -3.44 17.19
N LEU A 128 0.01 -4.69 17.39
CA LEU A 128 -0.85 -5.73 17.98
C LEU A 128 -1.38 -5.36 19.39
N PRO A 129 -0.54 -4.98 20.37
CA PRO A 129 -1.01 -4.53 21.67
C PRO A 129 -1.99 -3.35 21.56
N LEU A 130 -1.64 -2.31 20.80
CA LEU A 130 -2.49 -1.13 20.65
C LEU A 130 -3.83 -1.47 20.01
N ALA A 131 -3.81 -2.23 18.93
CA ALA A 131 -5.01 -2.61 18.22
C ALA A 131 -5.93 -3.47 19.10
N PHE A 132 -5.37 -4.30 19.98
CA PHE A 132 -6.14 -5.10 20.92
C PHE A 132 -6.72 -4.26 22.06
N ASP A 133 -5.90 -3.45 22.72
CA ASP A 133 -6.28 -2.64 23.88
C ASP A 133 -7.32 -1.57 23.50
N TYR A 134 -7.18 -0.97 22.31
CA TYR A 134 -8.13 0.00 21.77
C TYR A 134 -9.23 -0.63 20.90
N GLN A 135 -9.33 -1.95 20.83
CA GLN A 135 -10.37 -2.68 20.09
C GLN A 135 -10.49 -2.23 18.61
N MET A 136 -9.36 -2.09 17.95
CA MET A 136 -9.25 -1.68 16.55
C MET A 136 -9.27 -2.90 15.64
N ASP A 137 -10.45 -3.50 15.45
CA ASP A 137 -10.62 -4.74 14.67
C ASP A 137 -10.02 -4.65 13.26
N GLY A 138 -10.15 -3.48 12.60
CA GLY A 138 -9.53 -3.24 11.31
C GLY A 138 -7.99 -3.30 11.33
N LEU A 139 -7.36 -2.81 12.41
CA LEU A 139 -5.90 -2.82 12.56
C LEU A 139 -5.41 -4.20 13.00
N LEU A 140 -6.16 -4.90 13.87
CA LEU A 140 -5.92 -6.30 14.20
C LEU A 140 -5.95 -7.16 12.94
N HIS A 141 -6.94 -6.94 12.08
CA HIS A 141 -7.06 -7.65 10.80
C HIS A 141 -5.83 -7.45 9.89
N ARG A 142 -5.29 -6.23 9.84
CA ARG A 142 -4.07 -5.94 9.07
C ARG A 142 -2.84 -6.63 9.63
N CYS A 143 -2.68 -6.61 10.96
CA CYS A 143 -1.62 -7.36 11.64
C CYS A 143 -1.74 -8.86 11.38
N GLU A 144 -2.96 -9.41 11.46
CA GLU A 144 -3.24 -10.81 11.17
C GLU A 144 -2.87 -11.17 9.72
N CYS A 145 -3.26 -10.34 8.74
CA CYS A 145 -2.92 -10.56 7.34
C CYS A 145 -1.41 -10.61 7.10
N PHE A 146 -0.63 -9.78 7.80
CA PHE A 146 0.83 -9.85 7.78
C PHE A 146 1.32 -11.18 8.34
N LEU A 147 0.88 -11.57 9.54
CA LEU A 147 1.31 -12.80 10.23
C LEU A 147 0.97 -14.10 9.48
N VAL A 148 -0.14 -14.12 8.74
CA VAL A 148 -0.51 -15.25 7.88
C VAL A 148 0.55 -15.45 6.80
N GLN A 149 1.02 -14.38 6.17
CA GLN A 149 1.99 -14.44 5.07
C GLN A 149 3.44 -14.56 5.56
N HIS A 150 3.73 -14.02 6.74
CA HIS A 150 5.08 -13.95 7.28
C HIS A 150 5.56 -15.30 7.83
N LYS A 151 6.87 -15.57 7.78
CA LYS A 151 7.45 -16.79 8.37
C LYS A 151 7.91 -16.51 9.80
N LEU A 152 7.15 -17.02 10.76
CA LEU A 152 7.50 -17.03 12.18
C LEU A 152 7.50 -18.48 12.70
N PRO A 153 8.25 -18.79 13.79
CA PRO A 153 8.15 -20.07 14.46
C PRO A 153 6.70 -20.44 14.77
N PHE A 154 6.32 -21.70 14.55
CA PHE A 154 4.94 -22.15 14.70
C PHE A 154 4.30 -21.75 16.03
N LEU A 155 4.96 -22.08 17.15
CA LEU A 155 4.45 -21.78 18.49
C LEU A 155 4.39 -20.27 18.78
N GLU A 156 5.23 -19.47 18.12
CA GLU A 156 5.16 -18.01 18.22
C GLU A 156 3.89 -17.46 17.56
N LYS A 157 3.57 -17.93 16.34
CA LYS A 157 2.33 -17.56 15.67
C LYS A 157 1.10 -17.95 16.48
N VAL A 158 1.08 -19.18 17.01
CA VAL A 158 -0.03 -19.67 17.83
C VAL A 158 -0.18 -18.83 19.09
N TRP A 159 0.92 -18.50 19.76
CA TRP A 159 0.89 -17.66 20.96
C TRP A 159 0.40 -16.24 20.68
N LEU A 160 0.85 -15.61 19.59
CA LEU A 160 0.34 -14.30 19.16
C LEU A 160 -1.15 -14.36 18.83
N ALA A 161 -1.57 -15.41 18.10
CA ALA A 161 -2.96 -15.59 17.71
C ALA A 161 -3.89 -15.77 18.90
N ASP A 162 -3.47 -16.55 19.90
CA ASP A 162 -4.22 -16.75 21.14
C ASP A 162 -4.27 -15.47 21.98
N ARG A 163 -3.10 -14.85 22.22
CA ARG A 163 -2.98 -13.63 23.05
C ARG A 163 -3.83 -12.49 22.55
N TYR A 164 -3.86 -12.27 21.23
CA TYR A 164 -4.57 -11.15 20.61
C TYR A 164 -5.89 -11.57 19.93
N LYS A 165 -6.40 -12.78 20.23
CA LYS A 165 -7.67 -13.31 19.72
C LYS A 165 -7.79 -13.30 18.19
N LEU A 166 -6.69 -13.54 17.48
CA LEU A 166 -6.62 -13.64 16.02
C LEU A 166 -7.10 -15.04 15.57
N ASN A 167 -8.42 -15.26 15.63
CA ASN A 167 -9.01 -16.58 15.41
C ASN A 167 -8.68 -17.17 14.04
N ARG A 168 -8.63 -16.35 12.98
CA ARG A 168 -8.35 -16.82 11.63
C ARG A 168 -6.89 -17.28 11.50
N LEU A 169 -5.93 -16.54 12.07
CA LEU A 169 -4.53 -16.99 12.12
C LEU A 169 -4.38 -18.29 12.92
N LEU A 170 -5.06 -18.40 14.07
CA LEU A 170 -5.03 -19.62 14.89
C LEU A 170 -5.51 -20.85 14.10
N VAL A 171 -6.65 -20.73 13.40
CA VAL A 171 -7.22 -21.81 12.59
C VAL A 171 -6.29 -22.20 11.44
N LEU A 172 -5.69 -21.23 10.75
CA LEU A 172 -4.70 -21.50 9.70
C LEU A 172 -3.47 -22.24 10.24
N CYS A 173 -2.95 -21.82 11.40
CA CYS A 173 -1.84 -22.53 12.06
C CYS A 173 -2.22 -23.98 12.40
N LEU A 174 -3.40 -24.21 12.99
CA LEU A 174 -3.86 -25.55 13.33
C LEU A 174 -4.06 -26.44 12.09
N ARG A 175 -4.49 -25.87 10.96
CA ARG A 175 -4.62 -26.59 9.68
C ARG A 175 -3.27 -27.02 9.09
N GLU A 176 -2.26 -26.17 9.18
CA GLU A 176 -0.90 -26.47 8.70
C GLU A 176 -0.20 -27.54 9.56
N MET A 177 -0.61 -27.68 10.82
CA MET A 177 -0.03 -28.68 11.73
C MET A 177 -0.34 -30.10 11.25
N ARG A 178 0.70 -30.94 11.19
CA ARG A 178 0.56 -32.39 10.95
C ARG A 178 0.35 -33.15 12.27
N PRO A 179 -0.40 -34.27 12.26
CA PRO A 179 -0.42 -35.20 13.38
C PRO A 179 1.00 -35.65 13.74
N ASN A 180 1.27 -35.88 15.03
CA ASN A 180 2.60 -36.25 15.54
C ASN A 180 3.73 -35.25 15.22
N SER A 181 3.40 -33.98 14.93
CA SER A 181 4.42 -32.95 14.76
C SER A 181 5.20 -32.71 16.07
N LYS A 182 6.51 -32.53 15.96
CA LYS A 182 7.36 -32.20 17.12
C LYS A 182 7.17 -30.73 17.45
N ILE A 183 6.44 -30.45 18.53
CA ILE A 183 6.25 -29.09 19.07
C ILE A 183 7.04 -29.00 20.38
N ASP A 184 7.77 -27.90 20.56
CA ASP A 184 8.44 -27.61 21.84
C ASP A 184 7.40 -27.15 22.86
N LEU A 185 7.09 -28.00 23.84
CA LEU A 185 6.15 -27.73 24.92
C LEU A 185 6.84 -27.29 26.22
N THR A 186 8.14 -26.96 26.17
CA THR A 186 8.93 -26.57 27.35
C THR A 186 9.15 -25.06 27.46
N GLY A 187 8.85 -24.31 26.39
CA GLY A 187 9.06 -22.86 26.33
C GLY A 187 7.96 -22.03 26.99
N SER A 188 8.31 -20.80 27.40
CA SER A 188 7.39 -19.82 27.99
C SER A 188 6.15 -19.53 27.13
N ARG A 189 6.31 -19.58 25.80
CA ARG A 189 5.20 -19.39 24.86
C ARG A 189 4.12 -20.46 24.99
N TYR A 190 4.47 -21.72 25.23
CA TYR A 190 3.50 -22.78 25.46
C TYR A 190 2.76 -22.57 26.79
N TYR A 191 3.49 -22.25 27.86
CA TYR A 191 2.89 -22.00 29.17
C TYR A 191 1.92 -20.81 29.15
N GLY A 192 2.23 -19.78 28.35
CA GLY A 192 1.39 -18.61 28.15
C GLY A 192 0.16 -18.82 27.27
N LEU A 193 -0.06 -20.01 26.71
CA LEU A 193 -1.28 -20.32 25.97
C LEU A 193 -2.47 -20.53 26.90
N SER A 194 -3.65 -20.13 26.43
CA SER A 194 -4.93 -20.45 27.03
C SER A 194 -5.21 -21.96 27.00
N ASP A 195 -5.98 -22.44 27.97
CA ASP A 195 -6.34 -23.86 28.06
C ASP A 195 -7.09 -24.33 26.82
N ARG A 196 -7.95 -23.47 26.24
CA ARG A 196 -8.65 -23.74 24.97
C ARG A 196 -7.65 -24.07 23.86
N VAL A 197 -6.61 -23.25 23.69
CA VAL A 197 -5.62 -23.47 22.62
C VAL A 197 -4.75 -24.68 22.92
N LYS A 198 -4.39 -24.94 24.18
CA LYS A 198 -3.68 -26.18 24.56
C LYS A 198 -4.48 -27.43 24.20
N VAL A 199 -5.79 -27.44 24.43
CA VAL A 199 -6.68 -28.54 24.02
C VAL A 199 -6.70 -28.70 22.50
N LEU A 200 -6.87 -27.60 21.74
CA LEU A 200 -6.84 -27.65 20.28
C LEU A 200 -5.51 -28.19 19.74
N LEU A 201 -4.37 -27.79 20.32
CA LEU A 201 -3.07 -28.32 19.95
C LEU A 201 -2.99 -29.83 20.20
N LEU A 202 -3.46 -30.30 21.35
CA LEU A 202 -3.48 -31.73 21.70
C LEU A 202 -4.35 -32.55 20.74
N GLU A 203 -5.56 -32.06 20.45
CA GLU A 203 -6.48 -32.70 19.50
C GLU A 203 -5.86 -32.81 18.11
N ARG A 204 -5.19 -31.74 17.63
CA ARG A 204 -4.49 -31.75 16.35
C ARG A 204 -3.30 -32.72 16.32
N LEU A 205 -2.56 -32.83 17.41
CA LEU A 205 -1.47 -33.81 17.53
C LEU A 205 -1.98 -35.25 17.45
N HIS A 206 -3.16 -35.53 18.02
CA HIS A 206 -3.83 -36.83 17.98
C HIS A 206 -4.62 -37.11 16.69
N GLY A 207 -4.65 -36.17 15.74
CA GLY A 207 -5.23 -36.37 14.41
C GLY A 207 -6.69 -35.92 14.25
N SER A 208 -7.29 -35.25 15.24
CA SER A 208 -8.60 -34.60 15.08
C SER A 208 -8.55 -33.54 13.97
N SER A 209 -9.66 -33.28 13.29
CA SER A 209 -9.73 -32.22 12.27
C SER A 209 -9.46 -30.83 12.86
N ALA A 210 -8.98 -29.90 12.03
CA ALA A 210 -8.88 -28.50 12.44
C ALA A 210 -10.26 -27.84 12.48
N PRO A 211 -10.46 -26.80 13.32
CA PRO A 211 -11.70 -26.05 13.32
C PRO A 211 -12.06 -25.50 11.93
N GLU A 212 -13.35 -25.55 11.59
CA GLU A 212 -13.86 -25.07 10.30
C GLU A 212 -13.99 -23.54 10.25
N GLU A 213 -14.30 -22.92 11.38
CA GLU A 213 -14.71 -21.51 11.45
C GLU A 213 -13.56 -20.56 11.12
N MET A 214 -13.71 -19.82 10.02
CA MET A 214 -12.84 -18.68 9.68
C MET A 214 -13.73 -17.45 9.64
N LEU A 215 -13.33 -16.38 10.34
CA LEU A 215 -13.98 -15.09 10.16
C LEU A 215 -13.73 -14.63 8.72
N GLU A 216 -14.80 -14.58 7.93
CA GLU A 216 -14.74 -14.12 6.55
C GLU A 216 -14.62 -12.59 6.50
N GLN A 217 -13.83 -12.10 5.56
CA GLN A 217 -13.78 -10.66 5.30
C GLN A 217 -15.12 -10.19 4.74
N PRO A 218 -15.54 -8.95 5.03
CA PRO A 218 -16.68 -8.36 4.35
C PRO A 218 -16.46 -8.40 2.83
N SER A 219 -17.37 -9.09 2.14
CA SER A 219 -17.38 -9.20 0.68
C SER A 219 -18.42 -8.27 0.04
N ASP A 220 -19.29 -7.66 0.85
CA ASP A 220 -20.30 -6.70 0.43
C ASP A 220 -20.51 -5.57 1.44
N LEU A 221 -21.40 -4.63 1.09
CA LEU A 221 -21.65 -3.37 1.79
C LEU A 221 -22.88 -3.41 2.71
N GLU A 222 -23.31 -4.57 3.19
CA GLU A 222 -24.55 -4.69 3.96
C GLU A 222 -24.62 -3.73 5.15
N GLN A 223 -23.52 -3.55 5.87
CA GLN A 223 -23.41 -2.64 7.01
C GLN A 223 -23.61 -1.16 6.65
N PHE A 224 -23.39 -0.78 5.38
CA PHE A 224 -23.52 0.59 4.91
C PHE A 224 -24.91 0.88 4.32
N HIS A 225 -25.87 -0.06 4.38
CA HIS A 225 -27.25 0.23 3.99
C HIS A 225 -28.08 0.84 5.14
N ARG A 226 -27.55 0.87 6.37
CA ARG A 226 -28.25 1.38 7.55
C ARG A 226 -27.55 2.62 8.10
N LEU A 227 -28.33 3.66 8.37
CA LEU A 227 -27.85 4.85 9.08
C LEU A 227 -27.51 4.47 10.52
N THR A 228 -26.36 4.93 11.00
CA THR A 228 -25.89 4.75 12.38
C THR A 228 -25.18 6.01 12.85
N GLU A 229 -24.84 6.08 14.14
CA GLU A 229 -24.04 7.17 14.71
C GLU A 229 -22.65 7.30 14.04
N LEU A 230 -22.10 6.19 13.55
CA LEU A 230 -20.83 6.18 12.82
C LEU A 230 -21.02 6.53 11.34
N ASN A 231 -22.10 6.03 10.72
CA ASN A 231 -22.38 6.15 9.31
C ASN A 231 -23.66 6.98 9.10
N PHE A 232 -23.53 8.30 9.20
CA PHE A 232 -24.67 9.21 9.29
C PHE A 232 -24.98 9.98 8.00
N ALA A 233 -24.11 9.94 6.99
CA ALA A 233 -24.33 10.60 5.70
C ALA A 233 -24.51 9.58 4.58
N MET A 234 -25.49 9.78 3.70
CA MET A 234 -25.65 8.96 2.50
C MET A 234 -24.73 9.47 1.37
N ILE A 235 -23.83 8.63 0.89
CA ILE A 235 -23.12 8.86 -0.37
C ILE A 235 -23.88 8.16 -1.51
N ARG A 236 -24.39 8.94 -2.46
CA ARG A 236 -25.05 8.41 -3.66
C ARG A 236 -24.08 8.29 -4.82
N SER A 237 -23.95 7.09 -5.39
CA SER A 237 -23.20 6.85 -6.62
C SER A 237 -23.85 7.54 -7.84
N LYS A 238 -23.07 7.71 -8.91
CA LYS A 238 -23.56 8.21 -10.21
C LYS A 238 -24.74 7.41 -10.77
N THR A 239 -24.81 6.11 -10.45
CA THR A 239 -25.88 5.20 -10.89
C THR A 239 -27.07 5.18 -9.92
N GLY A 240 -27.11 6.04 -8.91
CA GLY A 240 -28.25 6.24 -8.01
C GLY A 240 -28.24 5.40 -6.72
N ARG A 241 -27.42 4.33 -6.65
CA ARG A 241 -27.28 3.50 -5.44
C ARG A 241 -26.53 4.26 -4.34
N GLY A 242 -27.06 4.26 -3.11
CA GLY A 242 -26.53 5.01 -1.98
C GLY A 242 -26.02 4.12 -0.83
N TYR A 243 -25.05 4.65 -0.09
CA TYR A 243 -24.44 4.02 1.08
C TYR A 243 -24.30 5.02 2.22
N TYR A 244 -24.76 4.65 3.41
CA TYR A 244 -24.51 5.41 4.62
C TYR A 244 -23.07 5.20 5.08
N VAL A 245 -22.35 6.30 5.28
CA VAL A 245 -20.95 6.32 5.69
C VAL A 245 -20.67 7.53 6.57
N ASN A 246 -19.46 7.57 7.15
CA ASN A 246 -18.93 8.73 7.84
C ASN A 246 -18.28 9.69 6.82
N PRO A 247 -18.81 10.90 6.59
CA PRO A 247 -18.28 11.82 5.59
C PRO A 247 -16.87 12.30 5.94
N TYR A 248 -16.57 12.58 7.21
CA TYR A 248 -15.23 12.99 7.65
C TYR A 248 -14.19 11.88 7.45
N TYR A 249 -14.59 10.63 7.65
CA TYR A 249 -13.75 9.47 7.32
C TYR A 249 -13.43 9.43 5.82
N ILE A 250 -14.44 9.56 4.96
CA ILE A 250 -14.26 9.55 3.51
C ILE A 250 -13.39 10.72 3.04
N ALA A 251 -13.55 11.91 3.63
CA ALA A 251 -12.75 13.07 3.27
C ALA A 251 -11.26 12.90 3.58
N ALA A 252 -10.88 12.17 4.62
CA ALA A 252 -9.48 11.82 4.82
C ALA A 252 -8.91 11.04 3.62
N TRP A 253 -9.73 10.18 3.02
CA TRP A 253 -9.34 9.34 1.89
C TRP A 253 -9.54 9.98 0.51
N SER A 254 -10.17 11.16 0.41
CA SER A 254 -10.59 11.74 -0.87
C SER A 254 -10.57 13.27 -0.86
N ASN A 255 -9.72 13.87 -1.69
CA ASN A 255 -9.67 15.33 -1.86
C ASN A 255 -11.02 15.87 -2.36
N VAL A 256 -11.69 15.15 -3.26
CA VAL A 256 -13.04 15.49 -3.75
C VAL A 256 -14.04 15.65 -2.60
N PHE A 257 -13.98 14.78 -1.59
CA PHE A 257 -14.84 14.89 -0.42
C PHE A 257 -14.34 15.92 0.59
N GLN A 258 -13.03 16.07 0.75
CA GLN A 258 -12.45 17.09 1.61
C GLN A 258 -12.90 18.51 1.20
N GLU A 259 -12.80 18.85 -0.09
CA GLU A 259 -13.28 20.12 -0.62
C GLU A 259 -14.79 20.27 -0.45
N ARG A 260 -15.54 19.20 -0.68
CA ARG A 260 -17.00 19.24 -0.63
C ARG A 260 -17.55 19.40 0.78
N ILE A 261 -16.99 18.74 1.78
CA ILE A 261 -17.45 18.87 3.17
C ILE A 261 -17.30 20.31 3.66
N SER A 262 -16.28 21.03 3.19
CA SER A 262 -16.08 22.44 3.55
C SER A 262 -17.14 23.40 2.96
N SER A 263 -17.86 22.98 1.91
CA SER A 263 -18.79 23.85 1.16
C SER A 263 -20.27 23.54 1.36
N ILE A 264 -20.60 22.31 1.76
CA ILE A 264 -21.99 21.87 1.92
C ILE A 264 -22.54 22.27 3.30
N LYS A 265 -23.80 22.73 3.34
CA LYS A 265 -24.51 23.05 4.58
C LYS A 265 -25.29 21.89 5.19
N ASN A 266 -25.73 20.92 4.38
CA ASN A 266 -26.41 19.71 4.84
C ASN A 266 -25.64 18.45 4.41
N MET A 267 -25.16 17.68 5.39
CA MET A 267 -24.36 16.47 5.17
C MET A 267 -25.19 15.18 5.03
N ASP A 268 -26.52 15.25 5.05
CA ASP A 268 -27.38 14.06 4.99
C ASP A 268 -27.17 13.26 3.69
N GLU A 269 -26.91 13.95 2.56
CA GLU A 269 -26.73 13.33 1.25
C GLU A 269 -25.63 14.00 0.42
N ILE A 270 -24.71 13.19 -0.12
CA ILE A 270 -23.54 13.64 -0.89
C ILE A 270 -23.39 12.82 -2.19
N PHE A 271 -23.21 13.49 -3.33
CA PHE A 271 -23.11 12.84 -4.64
C PHE A 271 -21.68 12.41 -5.04
N CYS A 272 -21.42 11.12 -5.19
CA CYS A 272 -20.13 10.59 -5.62
C CYS A 272 -20.01 10.51 -7.16
N PRO A 273 -18.85 10.89 -7.76
CA PRO A 273 -18.63 10.76 -9.21
C PRO A 273 -18.47 9.30 -9.69
N CYS A 274 -18.26 8.36 -8.77
CA CYS A 274 -18.06 6.95 -9.07
C CYS A 274 -19.38 6.25 -9.44
N THR A 275 -19.29 5.23 -10.30
CA THR A 275 -20.37 4.25 -10.47
C THR A 275 -20.57 3.45 -9.18
N HIS A 276 -21.65 2.68 -9.10
CA HIS A 276 -21.86 1.79 -7.96
C HIS A 276 -20.68 0.82 -7.72
N GLU A 277 -20.16 0.16 -8.75
CA GLU A 277 -19.04 -0.80 -8.62
C GLU A 277 -17.75 -0.13 -8.15
N GLU A 278 -17.45 1.06 -8.68
CA GLU A 278 -16.30 1.85 -8.28
C GLU A 278 -16.44 2.35 -6.83
N LEU A 279 -17.62 2.87 -6.45
CA LEU A 279 -17.89 3.29 -5.08
C LEU A 279 -17.78 2.11 -4.11
N LYS A 280 -18.29 0.93 -4.51
CA LYS A 280 -18.15 -0.29 -3.70
C LYS A 280 -16.69 -0.68 -3.51
N ALA A 281 -15.92 -0.70 -4.58
CA ALA A 281 -14.49 -1.00 -4.52
C ALA A 281 -13.74 0.01 -3.63
N PHE A 282 -14.08 1.30 -3.71
CA PHE A 282 -13.51 2.34 -2.86
C PHE A 282 -13.82 2.11 -1.39
N LEU A 283 -15.11 1.98 -1.04
CA LEU A 283 -15.55 1.79 0.35
C LEU A 283 -14.92 0.53 0.97
N MET A 284 -14.88 -0.57 0.22
CA MET A 284 -14.25 -1.80 0.70
C MET A 284 -12.74 -1.69 0.88
N ALA A 285 -12.07 -0.84 0.10
CA ALA A 285 -10.64 -0.64 0.24
C ALA A 285 -10.27 0.28 1.43
N VAL A 286 -11.14 1.23 1.81
CA VAL A 286 -10.81 2.26 2.81
C VAL A 286 -11.43 2.02 4.19
N TYR A 287 -12.62 1.43 4.29
CA TYR A 287 -13.28 1.18 5.59
C TYR A 287 -12.71 -0.04 6.30
N PRO A 288 -12.52 0.00 7.63
CA PRO A 288 -12.11 -1.17 8.40
C PRO A 288 -13.26 -2.21 8.53
N PRO A 289 -12.96 -3.52 8.47
CA PRO A 289 -11.71 -4.12 8.01
C PRO A 289 -11.53 -3.94 6.49
N GLN A 290 -10.37 -3.43 6.09
CA GLN A 290 -10.08 -3.07 4.70
C GLN A 290 -9.85 -4.32 3.84
N LEU A 291 -10.55 -4.42 2.72
CA LEU A 291 -10.36 -5.49 1.75
C LEU A 291 -8.97 -5.37 1.11
N ARG A 292 -8.27 -6.50 1.00
CA ARG A 292 -6.96 -6.54 0.36
C ARG A 292 -7.09 -6.20 -1.12
N ILE A 293 -6.27 -5.25 -1.57
CA ILE A 293 -6.10 -4.95 -2.99
C ILE A 293 -5.21 -6.03 -3.61
N THR A 294 -5.71 -6.66 -4.67
CA THR A 294 -5.09 -7.75 -5.40
C THR A 294 -5.23 -7.51 -6.91
N GLU A 295 -4.60 -8.34 -7.72
CA GLU A 295 -4.71 -8.26 -9.18
C GLU A 295 -6.14 -8.44 -9.69
N ALA A 296 -6.98 -9.16 -8.94
CA ALA A 296 -8.37 -9.42 -9.32
C ALA A 296 -9.30 -8.21 -9.13
N ASN A 297 -8.97 -7.29 -8.22
CA ASN A 297 -9.83 -6.14 -7.88
C ASN A 297 -9.17 -4.77 -8.09
N ILE A 298 -7.89 -4.72 -8.48
CA ILE A 298 -7.14 -3.46 -8.62
C ILE A 298 -7.76 -2.50 -9.65
N GLY A 299 -8.36 -3.00 -10.72
CA GLY A 299 -8.97 -2.17 -11.76
C GLY A 299 -10.05 -1.22 -11.20
N PRO A 300 -11.16 -1.75 -10.65
CA PRO A 300 -12.20 -0.94 -10.02
C PRO A 300 -11.69 -0.03 -8.90
N VAL A 301 -10.78 -0.53 -8.04
CA VAL A 301 -10.20 0.25 -6.93
C VAL A 301 -9.40 1.44 -7.47
N LEU A 302 -8.57 1.23 -8.49
CA LEU A 302 -7.75 2.28 -9.09
C LEU A 302 -8.62 3.34 -9.81
N MET A 303 -9.64 2.91 -10.55
CA MET A 303 -10.59 3.85 -11.18
C MET A 303 -11.30 4.72 -10.15
N ALA A 304 -11.76 4.10 -9.06
CA ALA A 304 -12.42 4.83 -7.98
C ALA A 304 -11.43 5.77 -7.27
N ALA A 305 -10.21 5.31 -6.97
CA ALA A 305 -9.15 6.13 -6.38
C ALA A 305 -8.83 7.36 -7.24
N CYS A 306 -8.79 7.21 -8.56
CA CYS A 306 -8.59 8.31 -9.49
C CYS A 306 -9.75 9.32 -9.46
N LYS A 307 -11.01 8.86 -9.52
CA LYS A 307 -12.19 9.74 -9.49
C LYS A 307 -12.41 10.43 -8.15
N MET A 308 -11.95 9.80 -7.08
CA MET A 308 -12.02 10.30 -5.70
C MET A 308 -10.78 11.10 -5.32
N GLU A 309 -9.78 11.20 -6.20
CA GLU A 309 -8.49 11.84 -5.95
C GLU A 309 -7.81 11.33 -4.66
N SER A 310 -7.86 10.01 -4.46
CA SER A 310 -7.33 9.36 -3.27
C SER A 310 -5.85 9.04 -3.43
N SER A 311 -4.99 9.95 -2.97
CA SER A 311 -3.53 9.80 -3.06
C SER A 311 -3.02 8.50 -2.44
N GLY A 312 -3.55 8.12 -1.27
CA GLY A 312 -3.21 6.88 -0.57
C GLY A 312 -3.51 5.63 -1.39
N LEU A 313 -4.73 5.52 -1.93
CA LEU A 313 -5.12 4.39 -2.77
C LEU A 313 -4.36 4.37 -4.11
N LEU A 314 -4.19 5.54 -4.74
CA LEU A 314 -3.43 5.66 -5.98
C LEU A 314 -1.99 5.15 -5.79
N ARG A 315 -1.34 5.55 -4.69
CA ARG A 315 -0.01 5.06 -4.32
C ARG A 315 -0.01 3.54 -4.13
N LYS A 316 -0.97 3.00 -3.38
CA LYS A 316 -1.05 1.55 -3.11
C LYS A 316 -1.26 0.74 -4.40
N CYS A 317 -2.16 1.18 -5.28
CA CYS A 317 -2.39 0.53 -6.57
C CYS A 317 -1.16 0.64 -7.48
N ALA A 318 -0.53 1.82 -7.55
CA ALA A 318 0.71 2.02 -8.31
C ALA A 318 1.82 1.08 -7.85
N MET A 319 2.02 0.93 -6.54
CA MET A 319 2.98 -0.03 -5.96
C MET A 319 2.73 -1.46 -6.41
N LEU A 320 1.46 -1.89 -6.45
CA LEU A 320 1.11 -3.24 -6.89
C LEU A 320 1.36 -3.42 -8.39
N LEU A 321 0.94 -2.47 -9.23
CA LEU A 321 1.14 -2.54 -10.68
C LEU A 321 2.63 -2.54 -11.05
N LEU A 322 3.44 -1.77 -10.33
CA LEU A 322 4.88 -1.67 -10.59
C LEU A 322 5.70 -2.76 -9.90
N ALA A 323 5.07 -3.65 -9.13
CA ALA A 323 5.78 -4.74 -8.47
C ALA A 323 6.34 -5.74 -9.51
N PRO A 324 7.55 -6.27 -9.31
CA PRO A 324 8.14 -7.25 -10.22
C PRO A 324 7.42 -8.60 -10.17
N TYR A 325 6.75 -8.91 -9.05
CA TYR A 325 6.10 -10.20 -8.79
C TYR A 325 4.63 -10.29 -9.21
N THR A 326 4.03 -9.19 -9.70
CA THR A 326 2.66 -9.25 -10.20
C THR A 326 2.58 -10.06 -11.51
N GLN A 327 1.50 -10.82 -11.68
CA GLN A 327 1.22 -11.65 -12.84
C GLN A 327 0.48 -10.89 -13.96
N LEU A 328 0.08 -9.64 -13.72
CA LEU A 328 -0.54 -8.80 -14.75
C LEU A 328 0.46 -8.56 -15.88
N SER A 329 0.00 -8.60 -17.13
CA SER A 329 0.85 -8.24 -18.28
C SER A 329 1.24 -6.77 -18.24
N VAL A 330 2.39 -6.42 -18.81
CA VAL A 330 2.84 -5.01 -18.87
C VAL A 330 1.81 -4.13 -19.61
N PHE A 331 1.13 -4.67 -20.62
CA PHE A 331 0.05 -3.97 -21.30
C PHE A 331 -1.11 -3.61 -20.39
N VAL A 332 -1.59 -4.56 -19.58
CA VAL A 332 -2.70 -4.31 -18.64
C VAL A 332 -2.30 -3.25 -17.61
N ARG A 333 -1.07 -3.34 -17.07
CA ARG A 333 -0.52 -2.34 -16.15
C ARG A 333 -0.48 -0.96 -16.79
N LEU A 334 0.06 -0.86 -18.00
CA LEU A 334 0.17 0.38 -18.76
C LEU A 334 -1.21 1.00 -19.03
N SER A 335 -2.17 0.19 -19.47
CA SER A 335 -3.54 0.62 -19.76
C SER A 335 -4.25 1.15 -18.51
N LEU A 336 -4.07 0.49 -17.36
CA LEU A 336 -4.63 0.96 -16.09
C LEU A 336 -4.01 2.29 -15.64
N LEU A 337 -2.69 2.44 -15.75
CA LEU A 337 -1.99 3.68 -15.41
C LEU A 337 -2.42 4.84 -16.33
N ASP A 338 -2.52 4.58 -17.62
CA ASP A 338 -2.93 5.56 -18.64
C ASP A 338 -4.37 6.03 -18.41
N ARG A 339 -5.30 5.10 -18.18
CA ARG A 339 -6.71 5.41 -17.93
C ARG A 339 -6.94 6.23 -16.64
N CYS A 340 -6.02 6.14 -15.69
CA CYS A 340 -6.03 6.94 -14.46
C CYS A 340 -5.11 8.17 -14.50
N PHE A 341 -4.64 8.56 -15.69
CA PHE A 341 -3.78 9.73 -15.89
C PHE A 341 -2.48 9.70 -15.07
N LEU A 342 -2.02 8.51 -14.65
CA LEU A 342 -0.78 8.31 -13.91
C LEU A 342 0.42 8.26 -14.86
N HIS A 343 0.51 9.23 -15.77
CA HIS A 343 1.44 9.21 -16.89
C HIS A 343 2.91 9.19 -16.47
N GLN A 344 3.22 9.73 -15.29
CA GLN A 344 4.56 9.68 -14.69
C GLN A 344 5.05 8.25 -14.39
N LEU A 345 4.13 7.29 -14.30
CA LEU A 345 4.43 5.88 -14.02
C LEU A 345 4.51 5.01 -15.28
N LEU A 346 4.25 5.57 -16.46
CA LEU A 346 4.32 4.81 -17.72
C LEU A 346 5.76 4.39 -18.02
N ASP A 347 6.74 5.27 -17.81
CA ASP A 347 8.14 4.97 -18.09
C ASP A 347 8.69 3.84 -17.20
N PRO A 348 8.52 3.87 -15.85
CA PRO A 348 8.85 2.72 -15.00
C PRO A 348 8.13 1.42 -15.38
N CYS A 349 6.87 1.50 -15.82
CA CYS A 349 6.11 0.34 -16.28
C CYS A 349 6.71 -0.25 -17.57
N LEU A 350 7.03 0.59 -18.56
CA LEU A 350 7.65 0.18 -19.82
C LEU A 350 9.10 -0.29 -19.63
N GLN A 351 9.76 0.14 -18.56
CA GLN A 351 11.10 -0.32 -18.20
C GLN A 351 11.19 -1.83 -17.94
N MET A 352 10.07 -2.47 -17.64
CA MET A 352 9.94 -3.93 -17.48
C MET A 352 10.08 -4.70 -18.80
N LEU A 353 9.98 -4.04 -19.96
CA LEU A 353 10.12 -4.67 -21.27
C LEU A 353 11.55 -4.55 -21.78
N HIS A 354 12.23 -5.68 -21.90
CA HIS A 354 13.64 -5.71 -22.33
C HIS A 354 13.83 -6.07 -23.81
N ARG A 355 12.75 -6.40 -24.52
CA ARG A 355 12.78 -6.90 -25.89
C ARG A 355 11.81 -6.10 -26.77
N PRO A 356 12.24 -5.66 -27.96
CA PRO A 356 11.38 -4.85 -28.85
C PRO A 356 10.18 -5.66 -29.36
N GLU A 357 10.32 -6.98 -29.51
CA GLU A 357 9.23 -7.87 -29.95
C GLU A 357 7.99 -7.74 -29.04
N HIS A 358 8.18 -7.68 -27.73
CA HIS A 358 7.06 -7.58 -26.78
C HIS A 358 6.29 -6.25 -26.93
N LEU A 359 6.95 -5.15 -27.30
CA LEU A 359 6.26 -3.90 -27.58
C LEU A 359 5.47 -3.96 -28.89
N LEU A 360 6.02 -4.60 -29.92
CA LEU A 360 5.32 -4.79 -31.18
C LEU A 360 4.07 -5.66 -30.98
N GLU A 361 4.17 -6.75 -30.22
CA GLU A 361 3.02 -7.58 -29.84
C GLU A 361 1.95 -6.77 -29.10
N MET A 362 2.37 -5.85 -28.21
CA MET A 362 1.44 -4.94 -27.52
C MET A 362 0.67 -4.02 -28.49
N THR A 363 1.27 -3.57 -29.58
CA THR A 363 0.57 -2.75 -30.59
C THR A 363 -0.47 -3.51 -31.40
N GLN A 364 -0.41 -4.85 -31.39
CA GLN A 364 -1.35 -5.72 -32.10
C GLN A 364 -2.59 -6.07 -31.27
N GLN A 365 -2.64 -5.68 -29.99
CA GLN A 365 -3.79 -5.94 -29.13
C GLN A 365 -4.99 -5.07 -29.55
N GLN A 366 -6.20 -5.63 -29.52
CA GLN A 366 -7.43 -4.91 -29.90
C GLN A 366 -7.66 -3.64 -29.07
N THR A 367 -7.18 -3.62 -27.84
CA THR A 367 -7.30 -2.51 -26.89
C THR A 367 -6.20 -1.46 -27.02
N TYR A 368 -5.24 -1.63 -27.95
CA TYR A 368 -4.17 -0.65 -28.20
C TYR A 368 -4.73 0.73 -28.62
N GLU A 369 -5.79 0.73 -29.42
CA GLU A 369 -6.46 1.96 -29.86
C GLU A 369 -7.08 2.74 -28.70
N CYS A 370 -7.39 2.08 -27.58
CA CYS A 370 -7.90 2.72 -26.37
C CYS A 370 -6.84 3.46 -25.55
N LEU A 371 -5.54 3.26 -25.84
CA LEU A 371 -4.46 4.00 -25.18
C LEU A 371 -4.47 5.46 -25.61
N SER A 372 -4.14 6.35 -24.67
CA SER A 372 -3.95 7.75 -24.97
C SER A 372 -2.78 7.96 -25.95
N VAL A 373 -2.78 9.10 -26.64
CA VAL A 373 -1.64 9.51 -27.48
C VAL A 373 -0.34 9.54 -26.66
N ARG A 374 -0.43 9.90 -25.38
CA ARG A 374 0.73 9.97 -24.48
C ARG A 374 1.29 8.59 -24.14
N ALA A 375 0.44 7.60 -23.88
CA ALA A 375 0.89 6.23 -23.66
C ALA A 375 1.50 5.63 -24.93
N ARG A 376 0.88 5.85 -26.10
CA ARG A 376 1.45 5.40 -27.38
C ARG A 376 2.79 6.06 -27.69
N ALA A 377 2.95 7.35 -27.40
CA ALA A 377 4.22 8.06 -27.53
C ALA A 377 5.29 7.45 -26.60
N ALA A 378 4.98 7.20 -25.33
CA ALA A 378 5.91 6.57 -24.39
C ALA A 378 6.33 5.15 -24.83
N MET A 379 5.41 4.37 -25.41
CA MET A 379 5.73 3.07 -26.01
C MET A 379 6.71 3.21 -27.17
N LEU A 380 6.51 4.19 -28.05
CA LEU A 380 7.40 4.45 -29.19
C LEU A 380 8.80 4.92 -28.74
N ASP A 381 8.87 5.78 -27.73
CA ASP A 381 10.13 6.21 -27.12
C ASP A 381 10.89 5.01 -26.55
N ARG A 382 10.19 4.12 -25.82
CA ARG A 382 10.77 2.88 -25.32
C ARG A 382 11.25 1.96 -26.44
N LEU A 383 10.44 1.79 -27.48
CA LEU A 383 10.81 0.95 -28.63
C LEU A 383 12.08 1.47 -29.31
N THR A 384 12.18 2.79 -29.49
CA THR A 384 13.37 3.45 -30.06
C THR A 384 14.63 3.14 -29.24
N ILE A 385 14.51 3.14 -27.90
CA ILE A 385 15.63 2.77 -27.01
C ILE A 385 16.02 1.29 -27.20
N LEU A 386 15.04 0.39 -27.27
CA LEU A 386 15.29 -1.05 -27.43
C LEU A 386 15.88 -1.39 -28.81
N LEU A 387 15.46 -0.71 -29.88
CA LEU A 387 15.98 -0.91 -31.23
C LEU A 387 17.41 -0.38 -31.40
N LYS A 388 17.80 0.67 -30.67
CA LYS A 388 19.19 1.17 -30.66
C LYS A 388 20.15 0.21 -29.94
N ASN A 389 19.65 -0.56 -28.98
CA ASN A 389 20.44 -1.48 -28.14
C ASN A 389 19.75 -2.85 -28.00
N PRO A 390 19.56 -3.60 -29.11
CA PRO A 390 18.75 -4.81 -29.09
C PRO A 390 19.38 -5.86 -28.17
N GLY A 391 18.64 -6.26 -27.13
CA GLY A 391 19.06 -7.31 -26.19
C GLY A 391 20.20 -6.94 -25.23
N MET A 392 20.66 -5.69 -25.20
CA MET A 392 21.66 -5.24 -24.25
C MET A 392 21.01 -4.74 -22.95
N LYS A 393 21.48 -5.25 -21.80
CA LYS A 393 21.14 -4.67 -20.50
C LYS A 393 21.77 -3.28 -20.40
N SER A 394 20.98 -2.28 -20.04
CA SER A 394 21.50 -0.93 -19.77
C SER A 394 22.19 -0.91 -18.42
N HIS A 395 23.43 -0.44 -18.39
CA HIS A 395 24.22 -0.28 -17.17
C HIS A 395 24.59 1.19 -17.00
N THR A 396 24.35 1.72 -15.81
CA THR A 396 24.82 3.04 -15.40
C THR A 396 26.09 2.88 -14.59
N CYS A 397 27.18 3.50 -15.02
CA CYS A 397 28.44 3.44 -14.28
C CYS A 397 28.33 4.15 -12.93
N GLN A 398 28.65 3.48 -11.83
CA GLN A 398 28.68 4.14 -10.53
C GLN A 398 29.77 5.21 -10.41
N LYS A 399 30.87 5.08 -11.16
CA LYS A 399 32.00 6.01 -11.13
C LYS A 399 31.80 7.23 -12.02
N CYS A 400 31.41 7.05 -13.29
CA CYS A 400 31.28 8.15 -14.24
C CYS A 400 29.82 8.51 -14.61
N ARG A 401 28.83 7.80 -14.07
CA ARG A 401 27.38 7.99 -14.33
C ARG A 401 26.94 7.84 -15.78
N GLN A 402 27.82 7.34 -16.65
CA GLN A 402 27.53 7.17 -18.06
C GLN A 402 26.74 5.88 -18.30
N LEU A 403 25.71 5.97 -19.14
CA LEU A 403 24.90 4.84 -19.57
C LEU A 403 25.61 4.09 -20.69
N SER A 404 25.62 2.75 -20.63
CA SER A 404 26.03 1.93 -21.77
C SER A 404 25.35 0.56 -21.74
N GLY A 405 25.18 -0.05 -22.91
CA GLY A 405 24.62 -1.39 -23.03
C GLY A 405 25.67 -2.49 -22.86
N CYS A 406 25.28 -3.63 -22.29
CA CYS A 406 26.06 -4.86 -22.29
C CYS A 406 25.23 -6.06 -22.73
N ALA A 407 25.81 -6.92 -23.56
CA ALA A 407 25.29 -8.25 -23.83
C ALA A 407 25.93 -9.35 -22.97
N GLN A 408 26.94 -9.00 -22.14
CA GLN A 408 27.73 -9.96 -21.36
C GLN A 408 27.27 -10.03 -19.90
N VAL A 409 27.57 -11.16 -19.24
CA VAL A 409 27.29 -11.41 -17.82
C VAL A 409 28.03 -10.41 -16.93
N THR A 410 29.26 -10.05 -17.30
CA THR A 410 30.07 -9.02 -16.64
C THR A 410 30.14 -7.78 -17.51
N TRP A 411 29.66 -6.64 -17.00
CA TRP A 411 29.78 -5.36 -17.67
C TRP A 411 30.94 -4.53 -17.11
N MET A 412 31.77 -4.03 -18.01
CA MET A 412 32.82 -3.06 -17.73
C MET A 412 32.46 -1.75 -18.43
N CYS A 413 32.48 -0.64 -17.69
CA CYS A 413 32.16 0.66 -18.25
C CYS A 413 33.15 1.03 -19.37
N PRO A 414 32.70 1.29 -20.61
CA PRO A 414 33.58 1.61 -21.72
C PRO A 414 34.29 2.97 -21.56
N HIS A 415 33.80 3.82 -20.64
CA HIS A 415 34.33 5.17 -20.42
C HIS A 415 35.38 5.25 -19.30
N CYS A 416 35.35 4.35 -18.32
CA CYS A 416 36.26 4.41 -17.17
C CYS A 416 36.80 3.05 -16.73
N ASN A 417 36.59 2.01 -17.54
CA ASN A 417 37.01 0.63 -17.31
C ASN A 417 36.68 0.09 -15.91
N THR A 418 35.60 0.59 -15.31
CA THR A 418 35.14 0.15 -14.00
C THR A 418 34.13 -0.97 -14.17
N TYR A 419 34.40 -2.13 -13.56
CA TYR A 419 33.48 -3.25 -13.53
C TYR A 419 32.30 -2.94 -12.61
N SER A 420 31.09 -3.32 -13.03
CA SER A 420 29.98 -3.41 -12.08
C SER A 420 30.22 -4.62 -11.18
N THR A 421 30.46 -4.40 -9.89
CA THR A 421 30.51 -5.49 -8.92
C THR A 421 29.12 -6.08 -8.78
N ASP A 422 28.96 -7.34 -9.20
CA ASP A 422 27.72 -8.08 -9.04
C ASP A 422 27.48 -8.37 -7.55
N ALA A 423 26.43 -7.76 -6.98
CA ALA A 423 26.03 -8.00 -5.59
C ALA A 423 25.39 -9.40 -5.40
N SER A 424 25.20 -10.16 -6.48
CA SER A 424 24.57 -11.50 -6.46
C SER A 424 25.54 -12.68 -6.39
N LEU A 425 26.85 -12.45 -6.33
CA LEU A 425 27.83 -13.50 -6.04
C LEU A 425 27.99 -13.69 -4.52
N PRO A 426 27.85 -14.92 -3.99
CA PRO A 426 28.10 -15.16 -2.56
C PRO A 426 29.54 -14.79 -2.24
N LYS A 427 29.73 -13.88 -1.27
CA LYS A 427 31.04 -13.59 -0.70
C LYS A 427 31.62 -14.91 -0.19
N LYS A 428 32.63 -15.44 -0.87
CA LYS A 428 33.44 -16.54 -0.34
C LYS A 428 33.99 -16.08 1.02
N PRO A 429 33.87 -16.88 2.09
CA PRO A 429 34.48 -16.54 3.36
C PRO A 429 36.00 -16.45 3.16
N THR A 430 36.58 -15.34 3.60
CA THR A 430 38.01 -15.14 3.71
C THR A 430 38.59 -16.22 4.61
N ALA A 431 39.24 -17.22 4.03
CA ALA A 431 40.02 -18.19 4.78
C ALA A 431 41.23 -17.47 5.39
N GLY A 432 41.14 -17.21 6.68
CA GLY A 432 42.28 -16.93 7.55
C GLY A 432 43.27 -18.09 7.49
N GLY A 433 44.56 -17.73 7.51
CA GLY A 433 45.64 -18.60 7.05
C GLY A 433 45.95 -19.81 7.91
N ILE A 434 46.66 -20.75 7.30
CA ILE A 434 47.64 -21.61 7.98
C ILE A 434 48.84 -21.81 7.04
N THR A 435 49.99 -21.69 7.68
CA THR A 435 51.39 -21.89 7.30
C THR A 435 51.73 -23.19 6.56
N GLY A 436 52.73 -23.09 5.68
CA GLY A 436 53.82 -24.09 5.56
C GLY A 436 53.73 -25.11 4.42
N GLY A 437 54.80 -25.21 3.63
CA GLY A 437 55.08 -26.43 2.83
C GLY A 437 55.74 -26.19 1.48
N ASN A 438 57.07 -26.09 1.47
CA ASN A 438 57.92 -26.26 0.30
C ASN A 438 57.64 -27.57 -0.45
N SER A 439 57.57 -27.53 -1.78
CA SER A 439 58.26 -28.51 -2.65
C SER A 439 58.17 -28.16 -4.15
N ASN A 440 59.30 -27.67 -4.67
CA ASN A 440 59.96 -28.02 -5.94
C ASN A 440 59.13 -28.35 -7.21
N ILE A 441 59.22 -27.41 -8.14
CA ILE A 441 59.65 -27.53 -9.55
C ILE A 441 60.11 -28.94 -9.98
N LYS A 442 59.48 -29.52 -11.01
CA LYS A 442 60.11 -29.89 -12.30
C LYS A 442 59.12 -30.49 -13.32
N ARG A 443 59.19 -29.89 -14.52
CA ARG A 443 58.76 -30.30 -15.87
C ARG A 443 57.28 -30.42 -16.18
#